data_AF-A0A454VXZ1-F1
#
_entry.id   AF-A0A454VXZ1-F1
#
_cell.length_a   1.000
_cell.length_b   1.000
_cell.length_c   1.000
_cell.angle_alpha   90.00
_cell.angle_beta   90.00
_cell.angle_gamma   90.00
#
_symmetry.space_group_name_H-M   'P 1'
#
loop_
_entity.id
_entity.type
_entity.pdbx_description
1 polymer ?
#
loop_
_entity_poly.entity_id
_entity_poly.type
_entity_poly.pdbx_seq_one_letter_code
_entity_poly.pdbx_strand_id
1 'polypeptide(L)'
;MYNPTVARLTYRALLGRRRALILFLLPAMLLVISAAIRVLNGADDQAASEVLGGFALATMVPMIGVIAGTGAIGPEIDDGSIVYLLSKPVKRPTIIFTKLIVAIAVTMAFSAVPTLIAGFILNGNGQQVAVAYTVAALVASITYSALFLLLGTVSRHAVVFGLV
;
A
#
# COMPACT_ATOMS: atom_id res chain seq x y z
N MET A 1 16.61 -1.91 16.41
CA MET A 1 15.42 -2.62 15.86
C MET A 1 15.22 -2.42 14.37
N TYR A 2 15.74 -1.33 13.78
CA TYR A 2 15.71 -1.07 12.34
C TYR A 2 17.08 -1.32 11.70
N ASN A 3 17.13 -1.86 10.48
CA ASN A 3 18.37 -2.04 9.72
C ASN A 3 18.32 -1.29 8.38
N PRO A 4 19.12 -0.23 8.17
CA PRO A 4 19.03 0.62 6.97
C PRO A 4 19.38 -0.12 5.67
N THR A 5 20.27 -1.11 5.74
CA THR A 5 20.65 -1.92 4.57
C THR A 5 19.49 -2.80 4.11
N VAL A 6 18.82 -3.47 5.05
CA VAL A 6 17.62 -4.26 4.76
C VAL A 6 16.52 -3.35 4.19
N ALA A 7 16.30 -2.19 4.80
CA ALA A 7 15.28 -1.25 4.33
C ALA A 7 15.53 -0.79 2.89
N ARG A 8 16.78 -0.43 2.55
CA ARG A 8 17.16 -0.01 1.20
C ARG A 8 16.95 -1.13 0.17
N LEU A 9 17.29 -2.37 0.53
CA LEU A 9 17.08 -3.53 -0.34
C LEU A 9 15.59 -3.81 -0.56
N THR A 10 14.79 -3.80 0.51
CA THR A 10 13.33 -3.99 0.41
C THR A 10 12.67 -2.88 -0.40
N TYR A 11 13.04 -1.62 -0.16
CA TYR A 11 12.52 -0.48 -0.92
C TYR A 11 12.85 -0.60 -2.42
N ARG A 12 14.09 -0.97 -2.76
CA ARG A 12 14.49 -1.21 -4.16
C ARG A 12 13.80 -2.42 -4.77
N ALA A 13 13.55 -3.48 -3.99
CA ALA A 13 12.81 -4.64 -4.47
C ALA A 13 11.34 -4.29 -4.78
N LEU A 14 10.73 -3.43 -3.96
CA LEU A 14 9.35 -2.96 -4.14
C LEU A 14 9.23 -1.98 -5.32
N LEU A 15 10.11 -0.98 -5.41
CA LEU A 15 9.97 0.14 -6.34
C LEU A 15 10.89 0.08 -7.57
N GLY A 16 11.84 -0.85 -7.63
CA GLY A 16 12.87 -0.89 -8.68
C GLY A 16 12.51 -1.70 -9.94
N ARG A 17 11.29 -2.24 -10.07
CA ARG A 17 10.88 -3.11 -11.20
C ARG A 17 9.56 -2.63 -11.82
N ARG A 18 9.14 -3.26 -12.93
CA ARG A 18 7.81 -3.11 -13.57
C ARG A 18 6.63 -3.17 -12.59
N ARG A 19 6.79 -3.82 -11.42
CA ARG A 19 5.79 -3.87 -10.34
C ARG A 19 5.45 -2.48 -9.77
N ALA A 20 6.40 -1.54 -9.77
CA ALA A 20 6.15 -0.16 -9.34
C ALA A 20 5.15 0.57 -10.24
N LEU A 21 5.11 0.22 -11.54
CA LEU A 21 4.12 0.77 -12.47
C LEU A 21 2.70 0.32 -12.11
N ILE A 22 2.54 -0.95 -11.71
CA ILE A 22 1.25 -1.49 -11.26
C ILE A 22 0.80 -0.79 -9.98
N LEU A 23 1.75 -0.53 -9.06
CA LEU A 23 1.49 0.22 -7.83
C LEU A 23 1.04 1.66 -8.10
N PHE A 24 1.55 2.28 -9.18
CA PHE A 24 1.19 3.64 -9.59
C PHE A 24 -0.15 3.70 -10.34
N LEU A 25 -0.55 2.60 -10.98
CA LEU A 25 -1.76 2.53 -11.80
C LEU A 25 -3.03 2.79 -10.98
N LEU A 26 -3.16 2.16 -9.80
CA LEU A 26 -4.36 2.31 -8.97
C LEU A 26 -4.54 3.75 -8.44
N PRO A 27 -3.51 4.42 -7.89
CA PRO A 27 -3.54 5.84 -7.56
C PRO A 27 -3.86 6.75 -8.74
N ALA A 28 -3.23 6.51 -9.90
CA ALA A 28 -3.48 7.29 -11.09
C ALA A 28 -4.94 7.16 -11.53
N MET A 29 -5.50 5.95 -11.48
CA MET A 29 -6.91 5.68 -11.77
C MET A 29 -7.83 6.45 -10.82
N LEU A 30 -7.55 6.43 -9.51
CA LEU A 30 -8.32 7.21 -8.53
C LEU A 30 -8.34 8.68 -8.90
N LEU A 31 -7.17 9.28 -9.19
CA LEU A 31 -7.07 10.70 -9.52
C LEU A 31 -7.79 11.06 -10.83
N VAL A 32 -7.71 10.18 -11.84
CA VAL A 32 -8.43 10.36 -13.11
C VAL A 32 -9.94 10.34 -12.89
N ILE A 33 -10.46 9.37 -12.12
CA ILE A 33 -11.89 9.29 -11.79
C ILE A 33 -12.32 10.52 -11.00
N SER A 34 -11.56 10.93 -9.98
CA SER A 34 -11.85 12.12 -9.19
C SER A 34 -11.89 13.39 -10.04
N ALA A 35 -10.94 13.57 -10.95
CA ALA A 35 -10.92 14.72 -11.85
C ALA A 35 -12.09 14.69 -12.84
N ALA A 36 -12.41 13.52 -13.41
CA ALA A 36 -13.53 13.37 -14.34
C ALA A 36 -14.87 13.71 -13.67
N ILE A 37 -15.12 13.20 -12.46
CA ILE A 37 -16.33 13.51 -11.69
C ILE A 37 -16.40 15.01 -11.40
N ARG A 38 -15.28 15.62 -10.98
CA ARG A 38 -15.23 17.05 -10.68
C ARG A 38 -15.56 17.91 -11.89
N VAL A 39 -15.11 17.52 -13.09
CA VAL A 39 -15.36 18.26 -14.33
C VAL A 39 -16.80 18.08 -14.82
N LEU A 40 -17.37 16.88 -14.69
CA LEU A 40 -18.70 16.56 -15.21
C LEU A 40 -19.84 17.02 -14.28
N ASN A 41 -19.67 16.84 -12.97
CA ASN A 41 -20.74 17.00 -11.98
C ASN A 41 -20.49 18.15 -10.99
N GLY A 42 -19.29 18.72 -10.96
CA GLY A 42 -18.92 19.76 -10.00
C GLY A 42 -18.58 19.20 -8.61
N ALA A 43 -18.78 20.03 -7.57
CA ALA A 43 -18.54 19.64 -6.19
C ALA A 43 -19.74 18.87 -5.64
N ASP A 44 -19.57 17.59 -5.31
CA ASP A 44 -20.60 16.74 -4.72
C ASP A 44 -20.01 15.92 -3.55
N ASP A 45 -20.63 16.05 -2.38
CA ASP A 45 -20.26 15.33 -1.15
C ASP A 45 -20.53 13.82 -1.29
N GLN A 46 -21.64 13.47 -1.95
CA GLN A 46 -22.07 12.08 -2.04
C GLN A 46 -21.12 11.30 -2.96
N ALA A 47 -20.88 11.80 -4.18
CA ALA A 47 -19.92 11.21 -5.09
C ALA A 47 -18.51 11.12 -4.48
N ALA A 48 -18.11 12.09 -3.64
CA ALA A 48 -16.83 12.04 -2.95
C ALA A 48 -16.77 10.87 -1.96
N SER A 49 -17.80 10.67 -1.15
CA SER A 49 -17.85 9.56 -0.20
C SER A 49 -17.90 8.18 -0.88
N GLU A 50 -18.60 8.06 -2.01
CA GLU A 50 -18.69 6.82 -2.78
C GLU A 50 -17.35 6.44 -3.41
N VAL A 51 -16.63 7.41 -3.98
CA VAL A 51 -15.32 7.17 -4.62
C VAL A 51 -14.24 6.91 -3.56
N LEU A 52 -14.16 7.73 -2.52
CA LEU A 52 -13.13 7.56 -1.48
C LEU A 52 -13.40 6.33 -0.61
N GLY A 53 -14.67 6.05 -0.29
CA GLY A 53 -15.05 4.86 0.47
C GLY A 53 -14.97 3.59 -0.35
N GLY A 54 -15.66 3.55 -1.48
CA GLY A 54 -15.79 2.34 -2.31
C GLY A 54 -14.52 2.02 -3.10
N PHE A 55 -13.92 3.01 -3.75
CA PHE A 55 -12.71 2.76 -4.53
C PHE A 55 -11.45 2.88 -3.68
N ALA A 56 -11.23 4.02 -3.02
CA ALA A 56 -9.95 4.26 -2.35
C ALA A 56 -9.76 3.34 -1.13
N LEU A 57 -10.71 3.29 -0.19
CA LEU A 57 -10.57 2.45 1.00
C LEU A 57 -10.87 0.97 0.75
N ALA A 58 -12.00 0.63 0.13
CA ALA A 58 -12.43 -0.77 0.05
C ALA A 58 -11.67 -1.58 -1.01
N THR A 59 -11.12 -0.92 -2.04
CA THR A 59 -10.45 -1.62 -3.16
C THR A 59 -8.96 -1.30 -3.22
N MET A 60 -8.61 -0.03 -3.36
CA MET A 60 -7.23 0.40 -3.62
C MET A 60 -6.29 0.11 -2.44
N VAL A 61 -6.66 0.51 -1.22
CA VAL A 61 -5.78 0.31 -0.04
C VAL A 61 -5.44 -1.17 0.19
N PRO A 62 -6.41 -2.12 0.20
CA PRO A 62 -6.10 -3.55 0.31
C PRO A 62 -5.18 -4.03 -0.80
N MET A 63 -5.45 -3.68 -2.06
CA MET A 63 -4.63 -4.12 -3.20
C MET A 63 -3.19 -3.62 -3.12
N ILE A 64 -2.98 -2.34 -2.78
CA ILE A 64 -1.65 -1.76 -2.53
C ILE A 64 -0.99 -2.50 -1.36
N GLY A 65 -1.74 -2.76 -0.29
CA GLY A 65 -1.27 -3.52 0.87
C GLY A 65 -0.82 -4.94 0.52
N VAL A 66 -1.56 -5.66 -0.33
CA VAL A 66 -1.16 -6.99 -0.84
C VAL A 66 0.16 -6.88 -1.58
N ILE A 67 0.27 -5.95 -2.53
CA ILE A 67 1.45 -5.80 -3.37
C ILE A 67 2.68 -5.45 -2.52
N ALA A 68 2.56 -4.49 -1.61
CA ALA A 68 3.65 -4.03 -0.76
C ALA A 68 4.02 -5.05 0.33
N GLY A 69 3.02 -5.64 1.02
CA GLY A 69 3.23 -6.61 2.08
C GLY A 69 3.85 -7.91 1.57
N THR A 70 3.28 -8.49 0.51
CA THR A 70 3.84 -9.71 -0.10
C THR A 70 5.16 -9.41 -0.83
N GLY A 71 5.25 -8.28 -1.52
CA GLY A 71 6.47 -7.86 -2.23
C GLY A 71 7.66 -7.59 -1.31
N ALA A 72 7.41 -7.30 -0.03
CA ALA A 72 8.47 -7.06 0.95
C ALA A 72 9.23 -8.34 1.33
N ILE A 73 8.64 -9.53 1.19
CA ILE A 73 9.24 -10.82 1.56
C ILE A 73 9.31 -11.83 0.41
N GLY A 74 8.33 -11.81 -0.50
CA GLY A 74 8.16 -12.77 -1.59
C GLY A 74 9.42 -13.00 -2.42
N PRO A 75 10.12 -11.95 -2.92
CA PRO A 75 11.33 -12.15 -3.74
C PRO A 75 12.42 -12.99 -3.05
N GLU A 76 12.58 -12.85 -1.73
CA GLU A 76 13.60 -13.62 -1.00
C GLU A 76 13.19 -15.08 -0.78
N ILE A 77 11.89 -15.34 -0.68
CA ILE A 77 11.34 -16.68 -0.55
C ILE A 77 11.39 -17.41 -1.89
N ASP A 78 10.98 -16.73 -2.97
CA ASP A 78 10.92 -17.27 -4.33
C ASP A 78 12.33 -17.57 -4.87
N ASP A 79 13.29 -16.67 -4.64
CA ASP A 79 14.68 -16.83 -5.08
C ASP A 79 15.50 -17.75 -4.13
N GLY A 80 14.90 -18.23 -3.04
CA GLY A 80 15.57 -19.06 -2.02
C GLY A 80 16.62 -18.32 -1.17
N SER A 81 16.87 -17.03 -1.43
CA SER A 81 17.86 -16.22 -0.73
C SER A 81 17.50 -15.93 0.74
N ILE A 82 16.27 -16.24 1.16
CA ILE A 82 15.82 -16.15 2.56
C ILE A 82 16.74 -16.95 3.50
N VAL A 83 17.24 -18.12 3.06
CA VAL A 83 18.13 -18.96 3.87
C VAL A 83 19.46 -18.25 4.11
N TYR A 84 19.99 -17.59 3.08
CA TYR A 84 21.21 -16.79 3.18
C TYR A 84 21.04 -15.54 4.06
N LEU A 85 19.86 -14.93 4.04
CA LEU A 85 19.52 -13.83 4.96
C LEU A 85 19.47 -14.30 6.41
N LEU A 86 18.92 -15.50 6.64
CA LEU A 86 18.81 -16.11 7.97
C LEU A 86 20.13 -16.66 8.50
N SER A 87 21.14 -16.89 7.64
CA SER A 87 22.49 -17.29 8.08
C SER A 87 23.35 -16.09 8.50
N LYS A 88 22.94 -14.85 8.21
CA LYS A 88 23.64 -13.67 8.73
C LYS A 88 23.37 -13.50 10.23
N PRO A 89 24.31 -12.94 11.01
CA PRO A 89 24.16 -12.71 12.45
C PRO A 89 23.25 -11.51 12.74
N VAL A 90 22.02 -11.53 12.20
CA VAL A 90 20.99 -10.51 12.38
C VAL A 90 19.78 -11.18 13.03
N LYS A 91 19.27 -10.58 14.12
CA LYS A 91 18.09 -11.10 14.81
C LYS A 91 16.89 -11.13 13.85
N ARG A 92 16.20 -12.28 13.76
CA ARG A 92 15.04 -12.48 12.87
C ARG A 92 13.95 -11.39 13.00
N PRO A 93 13.57 -10.95 14.22
CA PRO A 93 12.57 -9.88 14.37
C PRO A 93 13.01 -8.55 13.76
N THR A 94 14.31 -8.25 13.71
CA THR A 94 14.82 -7.01 13.11
C THR A 94 14.59 -6.99 11.60
N ILE A 95 14.69 -8.14 10.94
CA ILE A 95 14.45 -8.26 9.48
C ILE A 95 12.97 -8.03 9.19
N ILE A 96 12.07 -8.75 9.90
CA ILE A 96 10.62 -8.64 9.71
C ILE A 96 10.13 -7.22 10.02
N PHE A 97 10.57 -6.64 11.15
CA PHE A 97 10.17 -5.30 11.55
C PHE A 97 10.63 -4.23 10.56
N THR A 98 11.86 -4.35 10.05
CA THR A 98 12.36 -3.43 9.02
C THR A 98 11.54 -3.53 7.74
N LYS A 99 11.21 -4.75 7.28
CA LYS A 99 10.37 -4.98 6.11
C LYS A 99 8.96 -4.43 6.30
N LEU A 100 8.38 -4.62 7.48
CA LEU A 100 7.08 -4.08 7.82
C LEU A 100 7.06 -2.55 7.72
N ILE A 101 8.06 -1.86 8.29
CA ILE A 101 8.14 -0.40 8.19
C ILE A 101 8.18 0.05 6.73
N VAL A 102 8.99 -0.61 5.90
CA VAL A 102 9.08 -0.26 4.48
C VAL A 102 7.76 -0.53 3.76
N ALA A 103 7.11 -1.67 4.02
CA ALA A 103 5.81 -1.99 3.44
C ALA A 103 4.74 -0.96 3.84
N ILE A 104 4.65 -0.60 5.12
CA ILE A 104 3.74 0.43 5.62
C ILE A 104 4.01 1.77 4.93
N ALA A 105 5.27 2.21 4.89
CA ALA A 105 5.64 3.48 4.28
C ALA A 105 5.27 3.55 2.79
N VAL A 106 5.50 2.47 2.05
CA VAL A 106 5.11 2.36 0.65
C VAL A 106 3.59 2.36 0.53
N THR A 107 2.87 1.54 1.29
CA THR A 107 1.40 1.49 1.22
C THR A 107 0.79 2.85 1.54
N MET A 108 1.24 3.52 2.61
CA MET A 108 0.77 4.87 2.96
C MET A 108 1.06 5.90 1.88
N ALA A 109 2.26 5.91 1.31
CA ALA A 109 2.63 6.86 0.27
C ALA A 109 1.75 6.70 -0.98
N PHE A 110 1.42 5.46 -1.35
CA PHE A 110 0.63 5.16 -2.53
C PHE A 110 -0.87 5.12 -2.28
N SER A 111 -1.34 5.09 -1.03
CA SER A 111 -2.77 5.07 -0.73
C SER A 111 -3.26 6.39 -0.13
N ALA A 112 -2.63 6.88 0.94
CA ALA A 112 -3.09 8.03 1.69
C ALA A 112 -2.85 9.34 0.92
N VAL A 113 -1.69 9.50 0.27
CA VAL A 113 -1.40 10.71 -0.52
C VAL A 113 -2.38 10.88 -1.69
N PRO A 114 -2.62 9.85 -2.53
CA PRO A 114 -3.61 9.95 -3.60
C PRO A 114 -5.03 10.13 -3.09
N THR A 115 -5.40 9.48 -1.97
CA THR A 115 -6.73 9.66 -1.34
C THR A 115 -6.94 11.09 -0.88
N LEU A 116 -5.92 11.71 -0.28
CA LEU A 116 -5.98 13.11 0.13
C LEU A 116 -6.16 14.04 -1.07
N ILE A 117 -5.33 13.87 -2.11
CA ILE A 117 -5.41 14.67 -3.34
C ILE A 117 -6.78 14.49 -4.00
N ALA A 118 -7.26 13.25 -4.13
CA ALA A 118 -8.57 12.93 -4.68
C ALA A 118 -9.71 13.61 -3.91
N GLY A 119 -9.69 13.58 -2.58
CA GLY A 119 -10.69 14.24 -1.75
C GLY A 119 -10.69 15.77 -1.91
N PHE A 120 -9.52 16.39 -2.06
CA PHE A 120 -9.42 17.81 -2.40
C PHE A 120 -9.94 18.11 -3.81
N ILE A 121 -9.67 17.26 -4.79
CA ILE A 121 -10.19 17.44 -6.17
C ILE A 121 -11.73 17.34 -6.18
N LEU A 122 -12.28 16.32 -5.53
CA LEU A 122 -13.72 16.02 -5.57
C LEU A 122 -14.55 17.11 -4.89
N ASN A 123 -14.16 17.50 -3.67
CA ASN A 123 -15.00 18.33 -2.83
C ASN A 123 -14.32 19.59 -2.28
N GLY A 124 -13.00 19.75 -2.46
CA GLY A 124 -12.26 20.86 -1.84
C GLY A 124 -12.15 20.73 -0.32
N ASN A 125 -12.35 19.52 0.21
CA ASN A 125 -12.38 19.20 1.64
C ASN A 125 -13.55 19.85 2.43
N GLY A 126 -14.72 20.01 1.80
CA GLY A 126 -15.95 20.27 2.52
C GLY A 126 -16.21 19.17 3.56
N GLN A 127 -16.68 19.57 4.75
CA GLN A 127 -16.98 18.68 5.87
C GLN A 127 -15.79 17.79 6.35
N GLN A 128 -14.54 18.16 6.02
CA GLN A 128 -13.32 17.40 6.38
C GLN A 128 -13.26 15.97 5.81
N VAL A 129 -14.04 15.69 4.77
CA VAL A 129 -14.15 14.35 4.17
C VAL A 129 -12.79 13.83 3.67
N ALA A 130 -12.01 14.69 3.01
CA ALA A 130 -10.70 14.30 2.48
C ALA A 130 -9.74 13.87 3.60
N VAL A 131 -9.73 14.60 4.72
CA VAL A 131 -8.89 14.29 5.88
C VAL A 131 -9.37 13.00 6.56
N ALA A 132 -10.67 12.82 6.75
CA ALA A 132 -11.23 11.62 7.37
C ALA A 132 -10.86 10.34 6.61
N TYR A 133 -11.05 10.33 5.28
CA TYR A 133 -10.66 9.19 4.44
C TYR A 133 -9.15 8.98 4.37
N THR A 134 -8.36 10.05 4.46
CA THR A 134 -6.88 9.93 4.51
C THR A 134 -6.42 9.27 5.80
N VAL A 135 -6.99 9.65 6.94
CA VAL A 135 -6.68 9.01 8.24
C VAL A 135 -7.11 7.54 8.20
N ALA A 136 -8.29 7.24 7.67
CA ALA A 136 -8.73 5.87 7.47
C ALA A 136 -7.76 5.06 6.57
N ALA A 137 -7.29 5.66 5.47
CA ALA A 137 -6.32 5.03 4.57
C ALA A 137 -4.96 4.78 5.25
N LEU A 138 -4.49 5.69 6.11
CA LEU A 138 -3.27 5.51 6.89
C LEU A 138 -3.39 4.32 7.85
N VAL A 139 -4.48 4.25 8.61
CA VAL A 139 -4.72 3.14 9.56
C VAL A 139 -4.87 1.82 8.81
N ALA A 140 -5.67 1.80 7.74
CA ALA A 140 -5.84 0.62 6.90
C ALA A 140 -4.51 0.15 6.28
N SER A 141 -3.64 1.08 5.87
CA SER A 141 -2.32 0.76 5.32
C SER A 141 -1.43 0.02 6.31
N ILE A 142 -1.49 0.37 7.61
CA ILE A 142 -0.77 -0.35 8.67
C ILE A 142 -1.30 -1.78 8.77
N THR A 143 -2.61 -1.93 8.89
CA THR A 143 -3.27 -3.23 9.08
C THR A 143 -3.04 -4.16 7.91
N TYR A 144 -3.30 -3.71 6.68
CA TYR A 144 -3.11 -4.55 5.49
C TYR A 144 -1.64 -4.88 5.24
N SER A 145 -0.71 -3.94 5.44
CA SER A 145 0.72 -4.25 5.29
C SER A 145 1.18 -5.31 6.29
N ALA A 146 0.72 -5.23 7.55
CA ALA A 146 1.02 -6.23 8.57
C ALA A 146 0.42 -7.60 8.24
N LEU A 147 -0.85 -7.61 7.83
CA LEU A 147 -1.57 -8.83 7.46
C LEU A 147 -0.92 -9.52 6.27
N PHE A 148 -0.66 -8.80 5.18
CA PHE A 148 -0.10 -9.40 3.96
C PHE A 148 1.39 -9.72 4.08
N LEU A 149 2.15 -9.02 4.91
CA LEU A 149 3.50 -9.45 5.27
C LEU A 149 3.44 -10.78 6.04
N LEU A 150 2.55 -10.91 7.02
CA LEU A 150 2.36 -12.14 7.78
C LEU A 150 1.99 -13.30 6.85
N LEU A 151 0.98 -13.11 5.98
CA LEU A 151 0.58 -14.11 4.99
C LEU A 151 1.73 -14.44 4.03
N GLY A 152 2.50 -13.44 3.59
CA GLY A 152 3.73 -13.60 2.80
C GLY A 152 4.80 -14.44 3.48
N THR A 153 4.94 -14.34 4.80
CA THR A 153 5.91 -15.14 5.56
C THR A 153 5.45 -16.57 5.82
N VAL A 154 4.15 -16.78 6.06
CA VAL A 154 3.59 -18.09 6.40
C VAL A 154 3.34 -18.94 5.16
N SER A 155 2.93 -18.33 4.05
CA SER A 155 2.57 -19.03 2.82
C SER A 155 3.55 -18.68 1.70
N ARG A 156 4.21 -19.71 1.13
CA ARG A 156 4.99 -19.57 -0.13
C ARG A 156 4.15 -19.05 -1.31
N HIS A 157 2.83 -18.97 -1.17
CA HIS A 157 1.86 -18.56 -2.20
C HIS A 157 0.84 -17.53 -1.67
N ALA A 158 1.30 -16.46 -1.02
CA ALA A 158 0.41 -15.45 -0.42
C ALA A 158 -0.59 -14.79 -1.38
N VAL A 159 -0.29 -14.77 -2.69
CA VAL A 159 -1.22 -14.28 -3.73
C VAL A 159 -2.48 -15.13 -3.81
N VAL A 160 -2.40 -16.43 -3.52
CA VAL A 160 -3.55 -17.35 -3.57
C VAL A 160 -4.53 -17.07 -2.43
N PHE A 161 -4.03 -16.73 -1.24
CA PHE A 161 -4.89 -16.40 -0.09
C PHE A 161 -5.44 -14.97 -0.14
N GLY A 162 -4.80 -14.05 -0.87
CA GLY A 162 -5.29 -12.69 -1.03
C GLY A 162 -6.36 -12.51 -2.10
N LEU A 163 -6.61 -13.54 -2.92
CA LEU A 163 -7.61 -13.53 -4.01
C LEU A 163 -8.92 -14.26 -3.64
N VAL A 164 -8.96 -14.96 -2.50
CA VAL A 164 -10.13 -15.70 -1.99
C VAL A 164 -10.80 -14.88 -0.89
#